data_AF-A0A4U3ML12-F1
#
_entry.id   AF-A0A4U3ML12-F1
#
_cell.length_a   1.000
_cell.length_b   1.000
_cell.length_c   1.000
_cell.angle_alpha   90.00
_cell.angle_beta   90.00
_cell.angle_gamma   90.00
#
_symmetry.space_group_name_H-M   'P 1'
#
loop_
_entity.id
_entity.type
_entity.pdbx_description
1 polymer ?
#
loop_
_entity_poly.entity_id
_entity_poly.type
_entity_poly.pdbx_seq_one_letter_code
_entity_poly.pdbx_strand_id
1 'polypeptide(L)'
;MPTPNQRGEDVTGRAAYGGASPLNLASMRVGCLIGSGRDCDIYEAGAGKVIRRAKDGRSLEREASVMRHASRGGFPAPQVYDADGPDILMERLDGPSLYQDAAAHPRRVSDHGRLLADLLKKLSAVRAPGWLPAVCVGSHLLHLDLHPHNVLLTGDGPRVIDWATARRGASAADVAATWLALASGHVDPALRRSRDLMLAAFLDRVDREAARPHLTVMADRRRTDRNADNAETAAIDRLLASEHITLEEAVHGRST
;
A
#
# COMPACT_ATOMS: atom_id res chain seq x y z
N MET A 1 -22.25 -69.25 12.30
CA MET A 1 -21.71 -70.06 11.18
C MET A 1 -22.74 -70.04 10.07
N PRO A 2 -22.44 -69.77 8.77
CA PRO A 2 -21.14 -69.45 8.15
C PRO A 2 -21.14 -68.14 7.31
N THR A 3 -19.95 -67.66 6.95
CA THR A 3 -19.64 -66.86 5.75
C THR A 3 -19.10 -67.81 4.66
N PRO A 4 -19.23 -67.56 3.33
CA PRO A 4 -18.20 -66.78 2.61
C PRO A 4 -18.62 -66.06 1.29
N ASN A 5 -18.07 -64.85 1.12
CA ASN A 5 -17.21 -64.34 0.02
C ASN A 5 -17.43 -64.71 -1.49
N GLN A 6 -17.47 -63.64 -2.31
CA GLN A 6 -16.73 -63.36 -3.58
C GLN A 6 -17.44 -63.19 -4.93
N ARG A 7 -17.02 -62.07 -5.59
CA ARG A 7 -16.94 -61.72 -7.03
C ARG A 7 -18.26 -61.38 -7.73
N GLY A 8 -18.39 -60.29 -8.47
CA GLY A 8 -17.49 -59.22 -8.93
C GLY A 8 -18.16 -58.56 -10.13
N GLU A 9 -18.01 -57.25 -10.34
CA GLU A 9 -17.99 -56.62 -11.67
C GLU A 9 -17.72 -55.12 -11.57
N ASP A 10 -17.06 -54.66 -12.62
CA ASP A 10 -16.30 -53.44 -12.79
C ASP A 10 -17.08 -52.52 -13.73
N VAL A 11 -17.48 -51.31 -13.30
CA VAL A 11 -17.88 -50.22 -14.23
C VAL A 11 -17.53 -48.85 -13.63
N THR A 12 -16.35 -48.38 -14.03
CA THR A 12 -16.04 -47.02 -14.50
C THR A 12 -17.02 -45.87 -14.17
N GLY A 13 -16.53 -44.87 -13.44
CA GLY A 13 -17.25 -43.61 -13.18
C GLY A 13 -16.34 -42.49 -12.68
N ARG A 14 -15.31 -42.15 -13.46
CA ARG A 14 -14.38 -41.05 -13.21
C ARG A 14 -15.07 -39.70 -13.45
N ALA A 15 -15.49 -39.02 -12.39
CA ALA A 15 -15.81 -37.59 -12.44
C ALA A 15 -14.58 -36.79 -11.99
N ALA A 16 -13.85 -36.27 -12.98
CA ALA A 16 -12.75 -35.34 -12.76
C ALA A 16 -13.30 -33.97 -12.36
N TYR A 17 -13.14 -33.59 -11.09
CA TYR A 17 -13.16 -32.19 -10.69
C TYR A 17 -11.74 -31.63 -10.89
N GLY A 18 -11.59 -30.83 -11.95
CA GLY A 18 -10.39 -30.04 -12.19
C GLY A 18 -10.23 -28.95 -11.13
N GLY A 19 -9.66 -29.29 -9.99
CA GLY A 19 -9.06 -28.32 -9.09
C GLY A 19 -7.71 -27.93 -9.64
N ALA A 20 -7.53 -26.68 -10.05
CA ALA A 20 -6.21 -26.14 -10.30
C ALA A 20 -5.38 -26.31 -9.03
N SER A 21 -4.30 -27.09 -9.09
CA SER A 21 -3.35 -27.22 -7.99
C SER A 21 -2.88 -25.82 -7.55
N PRO A 22 -2.70 -25.57 -6.24
CA PRO A 22 -2.11 -24.31 -5.80
C PRO A 22 -0.71 -24.19 -6.43
N LEU A 23 -0.51 -23.10 -7.18
CA LEU A 23 0.79 -22.74 -7.74
C LEU A 23 1.74 -22.48 -6.57
N ASN A 24 2.84 -23.23 -6.50
CA ASN A 24 3.88 -23.09 -5.49
C ASN A 24 5.10 -22.40 -6.12
N LEU A 25 5.65 -21.38 -5.45
CA LEU A 25 6.92 -20.72 -5.80
C LEU A 25 8.04 -21.73 -6.14
N ALA A 26 8.13 -22.85 -5.42
CA ALA A 26 9.12 -23.91 -5.63
C ALA A 26 9.05 -24.60 -7.00
N SER A 27 7.96 -24.42 -7.76
CA SER A 27 7.73 -25.06 -9.07
C SER A 27 7.73 -24.09 -10.25
N MET A 28 7.85 -22.78 -10.03
CA MET A 28 7.74 -21.77 -11.08
C MET A 28 9.07 -21.45 -11.76
N ARG A 29 9.02 -21.31 -13.10
CA ARG A 29 10.12 -20.73 -13.87
C ARG A 29 10.09 -19.21 -13.70
N VAL A 30 11.00 -18.69 -12.89
CA VAL A 30 11.24 -17.25 -12.80
C VAL A 30 11.82 -16.77 -14.13
N GLY A 31 11.11 -15.84 -14.79
CA GLY A 31 11.50 -15.24 -16.06
C GLY A 31 12.50 -14.10 -15.90
N CYS A 32 12.57 -13.22 -16.89
CA CYS A 32 13.50 -12.08 -16.87
C CYS A 32 13.12 -11.03 -15.82
N LEU A 33 14.11 -10.22 -15.43
CA LEU A 33 13.89 -9.01 -14.64
C LEU A 33 13.12 -8.00 -15.49
N ILE A 34 11.93 -7.59 -15.03
CA ILE A 34 11.06 -6.63 -15.73
C ILE A 34 11.02 -5.27 -15.05
N GLY A 35 11.45 -5.19 -13.80
CA GLY A 35 11.56 -3.93 -13.06
C GLY A 35 12.47 -4.09 -11.86
N SER A 36 13.18 -3.02 -11.52
CA SER A 36 14.03 -2.98 -10.33
C SER A 36 13.71 -1.73 -9.54
N GLY A 37 13.27 -1.90 -8.30
CA GLY A 37 13.07 -0.84 -7.33
C GLY A 37 14.28 -0.70 -6.40
N ARG A 38 14.15 0.12 -5.36
CA ARG A 38 15.19 0.27 -4.33
C ARG A 38 15.44 -1.04 -3.59
N ASP A 39 14.38 -1.63 -3.05
CA ASP A 39 14.46 -2.75 -2.11
C ASP A 39 14.10 -4.10 -2.75
N CYS A 40 13.40 -4.08 -3.89
CA CYS A 40 12.92 -5.29 -4.53
C CYS A 40 13.15 -5.27 -6.03
N ASP A 41 13.33 -6.45 -6.58
CA ASP A 41 13.30 -6.74 -8.01
C ASP A 41 11.98 -7.40 -8.37
N ILE A 42 11.51 -7.13 -9.59
CA ILE A 42 10.30 -7.71 -10.16
C ILE A 42 10.69 -8.57 -11.35
N TYR A 43 10.36 -9.85 -11.27
CA TYR A 43 10.61 -10.84 -12.31
C TYR A 43 9.29 -11.28 -12.94
N GLU A 44 9.32 -11.59 -14.24
CA GLU A 44 8.18 -12.22 -14.90
C GLU A 44 7.92 -13.62 -14.31
N ALA A 45 6.64 -13.96 -14.11
CA ALA A 45 6.24 -15.28 -13.60
C ALA A 45 5.16 -15.97 -14.46
N GLY A 46 5.02 -15.57 -15.73
CA GLY A 46 4.04 -16.13 -16.68
C GLY A 46 2.57 -15.86 -16.31
N ALA A 47 1.67 -16.00 -17.28
CA ALA A 47 0.21 -15.92 -17.10
C ALA A 47 -0.28 -14.73 -16.23
N GLY A 48 0.17 -13.51 -16.54
CA GLY A 48 -0.26 -12.29 -15.84
C GLY A 48 0.24 -12.18 -14.39
N LYS A 49 1.37 -12.82 -14.07
CA LYS A 49 1.96 -12.81 -12.72
C LYS A 49 3.40 -12.31 -12.75
N VAL A 50 3.83 -11.84 -11.59
CA VAL A 50 5.19 -11.42 -11.31
C VAL A 50 5.67 -11.99 -9.99
N ILE A 51 6.97 -12.14 -9.85
CA ILE A 51 7.64 -12.39 -8.58
C ILE A 51 8.28 -11.09 -8.12
N ARG A 52 7.87 -10.59 -6.96
CA ARG A 52 8.58 -9.53 -6.24
C ARG A 52 9.55 -10.19 -5.28
N ARG A 53 10.84 -9.91 -5.43
CA ARG A 53 11.92 -10.47 -4.61
C ARG A 53 12.66 -9.38 -3.84
N ALA A 54 12.82 -9.56 -2.53
CA ALA A 54 13.66 -8.67 -1.73
C ALA A 54 15.15 -8.84 -2.07
N LYS A 55 15.85 -7.73 -2.34
CA LYS A 55 17.28 -7.74 -2.68
C LYS A 55 18.18 -8.13 -1.51
N ASP A 56 17.78 -7.78 -0.30
CA ASP A 56 18.48 -8.07 0.95
C ASP A 56 18.12 -9.46 1.55
N GLY A 57 17.28 -10.23 0.86
CA GLY A 57 16.85 -11.55 1.31
C GLY A 57 15.87 -11.55 2.48
N ARG A 58 15.39 -10.38 2.94
CA ARG A 58 14.40 -10.30 4.03
C ARG A 58 13.09 -10.98 3.63
N SER A 59 12.39 -11.60 4.60
CA SER A 59 11.07 -12.18 4.32
C SER A 59 10.04 -11.12 3.93
N LEU A 60 9.24 -11.43 2.91
CA LEU A 60 8.12 -10.64 2.42
C LEU A 60 6.75 -11.24 2.79
N GLU A 61 6.72 -12.35 3.53
CA GLU A 61 5.48 -13.06 3.89
C GLU A 61 4.50 -12.22 4.72
N ARG A 62 5.04 -11.34 5.58
CA ARG A 62 4.22 -10.38 6.34
C ARG A 62 3.51 -9.41 5.40
N GLU A 63 4.21 -8.88 4.42
CA GLU A 63 3.67 -7.96 3.43
C GLU A 63 2.61 -8.64 2.56
N ALA A 64 2.90 -9.85 2.09
CA ALA A 64 1.94 -10.71 1.40
C ALA A 64 0.66 -10.96 2.22
N SER A 65 0.81 -11.23 3.53
CA SER A 65 -0.31 -11.44 4.44
C SER A 65 -1.16 -10.19 4.63
N VAL A 66 -0.53 -9.01 4.70
CA VAL A 66 -1.24 -7.72 4.73
C VAL A 66 -2.02 -7.50 3.44
N MET A 67 -1.40 -7.71 2.27
CA MET A 67 -2.07 -7.54 0.98
C MET A 67 -3.30 -8.45 0.85
N ARG A 68 -3.16 -9.75 1.19
CA ARG A 68 -4.29 -10.70 1.22
C ARG A 68 -5.41 -10.20 2.14
N HIS A 69 -5.06 -9.67 3.31
CA HIS A 69 -6.04 -9.11 4.26
C HIS A 69 -6.74 -7.88 3.69
N ALA A 70 -6.01 -6.95 3.09
CA ALA A 70 -6.55 -5.75 2.46
C ALA A 70 -7.52 -6.10 1.33
N SER A 71 -7.14 -7.00 0.41
CA SER A 71 -7.99 -7.45 -0.69
C SER A 71 -9.26 -8.14 -0.20
N ARG A 72 -9.17 -8.98 0.84
CA ARG A 72 -10.36 -9.59 1.49
C ARG A 72 -11.29 -8.55 2.12
N GLY A 73 -10.74 -7.45 2.60
CA GLY A 73 -11.50 -6.28 3.06
C GLY A 73 -12.06 -5.40 1.95
N GLY A 74 -11.91 -5.79 0.68
CA GLY A 74 -12.38 -5.05 -0.49
C GLY A 74 -11.48 -3.88 -0.91
N PHE A 75 -10.30 -3.72 -0.29
CA PHE A 75 -9.33 -2.70 -0.66
C PHE A 75 -8.52 -3.11 -1.90
N PRO A 76 -8.19 -2.20 -2.83
CA PRO A 76 -7.56 -2.56 -4.10
C PRO A 76 -6.04 -2.79 -3.96
N ALA A 77 -5.65 -3.83 -3.24
CA ALA A 77 -4.28 -4.35 -3.24
C ALA A 77 -4.15 -5.46 -4.32
N PRO A 78 -2.95 -5.63 -4.94
CA PRO A 78 -2.74 -6.70 -5.90
C PRO A 78 -3.00 -8.08 -5.31
N GLN A 79 -3.55 -8.99 -6.12
CA GLN A 79 -3.77 -10.36 -5.69
C GLN A 79 -2.44 -11.07 -5.42
N VAL A 80 -2.31 -11.66 -4.23
CA VAL A 80 -1.16 -12.50 -3.85
C VAL A 80 -1.53 -13.97 -4.00
N TYR A 81 -0.77 -14.68 -4.82
CA TYR A 81 -0.94 -16.12 -5.02
C TYR A 81 -0.13 -16.89 -3.99
N ASP A 82 1.15 -16.58 -3.83
CA ASP A 82 2.05 -17.28 -2.93
C ASP A 82 3.12 -16.34 -2.34
N ALA A 83 3.71 -16.71 -1.21
CA ALA A 83 4.85 -16.00 -0.63
C ALA A 83 5.69 -16.96 0.21
N ASP A 84 7.00 -16.95 -0.02
CA ASP A 84 7.97 -17.80 0.68
C ASP A 84 9.29 -17.03 0.82
N GLY A 85 9.72 -16.83 2.06
CA GLY A 85 10.92 -16.05 2.37
C GLY A 85 10.94 -14.71 1.62
N PRO A 86 11.96 -14.42 0.81
CA PRO A 86 12.12 -13.12 0.15
C PRO A 86 11.20 -12.88 -1.04
N ASP A 87 10.36 -13.85 -1.42
CA ASP A 87 9.58 -13.81 -2.65
C ASP A 87 8.07 -13.70 -2.39
N ILE A 88 7.40 -12.86 -3.20
CA ILE A 88 5.95 -12.83 -3.35
C ILE A 88 5.61 -13.12 -4.81
N LEU A 89 4.83 -14.16 -5.06
CA LEU A 89 4.15 -14.38 -6.33
C LEU A 89 2.81 -13.64 -6.33
N MET A 90 2.64 -12.69 -7.24
CA MET A 90 1.47 -11.82 -7.26
C MET A 90 1.01 -11.43 -8.66
N GLU A 91 -0.17 -10.83 -8.72
CA GLU A 91 -0.76 -10.22 -9.91
C GLU A 91 0.22 -9.24 -10.56
N ARG A 92 0.40 -9.38 -11.87
CA ARG A 92 1.07 -8.36 -12.68
C ARG A 92 0.10 -7.20 -12.87
N LEU A 93 0.54 -6.00 -12.52
CA LEU A 93 -0.22 -4.79 -12.73
C LEU A 93 0.33 -4.04 -13.94
N ASP A 94 -0.53 -3.76 -14.91
CA ASP A 94 -0.17 -3.00 -16.11
C ASP A 94 -0.79 -1.59 -16.03
N GLY A 95 0.06 -0.58 -15.99
CA GLY A 95 -0.33 0.83 -15.92
C GLY A 95 0.77 1.72 -15.33
N PRO A 96 0.74 3.04 -15.59
CA PRO A 96 1.67 3.97 -14.97
C PRO A 96 1.36 4.12 -13.48
N SER A 97 2.35 4.58 -12.70
CA SER A 97 2.07 5.09 -11.37
C SER A 97 1.30 6.41 -11.43
N LEU A 98 0.58 6.75 -10.37
CA LEU A 98 -0.11 8.02 -10.20
C LEU A 98 0.87 9.20 -10.31
N TYR A 99 2.12 9.01 -9.86
CA TYR A 99 3.20 9.96 -10.06
C TYR A 99 3.53 10.19 -11.54
N GLN A 100 3.72 9.10 -12.31
CA GLN A 100 4.01 9.18 -13.75
C GLN A 100 2.86 9.84 -14.50
N ASP A 101 1.62 9.49 -14.17
CA ASP A 101 0.43 10.12 -14.78
C ASP A 101 0.31 11.61 -14.39
N ALA A 102 0.60 11.98 -13.13
CA ALA A 102 0.62 13.37 -12.70
C ALA A 102 1.66 14.22 -13.43
N ALA A 103 2.84 13.65 -13.72
CA ALA A 103 3.89 14.31 -14.49
C ALA A 103 3.49 14.49 -15.97
N ALA A 104 2.85 13.47 -16.58
CA ALA A 104 2.40 13.51 -17.96
C ALA A 104 1.14 14.37 -18.16
N HIS A 105 0.26 14.44 -17.16
CA HIS A 105 -1.05 15.07 -17.25
C HIS A 105 -1.31 16.07 -16.10
N PRO A 106 -0.63 17.23 -16.06
CA PRO A 106 -0.74 18.19 -14.95
C PRO A 106 -2.16 18.69 -14.65
N ARG A 107 -3.07 18.65 -15.62
CA ARG A 107 -4.48 19.05 -15.45
C ARG A 107 -5.28 18.11 -14.53
N ARG A 108 -4.82 16.87 -14.33
CA ARG A 108 -5.49 15.83 -13.52
C ARG A 108 -5.01 15.77 -12.07
N VAL A 109 -4.02 16.57 -11.72
CA VAL A 109 -3.30 16.50 -10.45
C VAL A 109 -4.21 16.71 -9.23
N SER A 110 -5.21 17.59 -9.33
CA SER A 110 -6.21 17.74 -8.26
C SER A 110 -7.12 16.52 -8.13
N ASP A 111 -7.45 15.82 -9.24
CA ASP A 111 -8.18 14.55 -9.18
C ASP A 111 -7.35 13.47 -8.48
N HIS A 112 -6.02 13.47 -8.69
CA HIS A 112 -5.12 12.55 -8.00
C HIS A 112 -5.08 12.80 -6.49
N GLY A 113 -5.11 14.06 -6.05
CA GLY A 113 -5.25 14.40 -4.63
C GLY A 113 -6.55 13.86 -4.03
N ARG A 114 -7.67 14.03 -4.74
CA ARG A 114 -8.97 13.46 -4.34
C ARG A 114 -8.94 11.92 -4.31
N LEU A 115 -8.31 11.29 -5.30
CA LEU A 115 -8.17 9.83 -5.39
C LEU A 115 -7.43 9.27 -4.17
N LEU A 116 -6.35 9.90 -3.73
CA LEU A 116 -5.62 9.47 -2.52
C LEU A 116 -6.52 9.55 -1.28
N ALA A 117 -7.29 10.62 -1.13
CA ALA A 117 -8.25 10.76 -0.03
C ALA A 117 -9.35 9.68 -0.07
N ASP A 118 -9.89 9.40 -1.26
CA ASP A 118 -10.91 8.36 -1.46
C ASP A 118 -10.35 6.96 -1.15
N LEU A 119 -9.09 6.68 -1.51
CA LEU A 119 -8.39 5.45 -1.12
C LEU A 119 -8.26 5.35 0.41
N LEU A 120 -7.81 6.39 1.11
CA LEU A 120 -7.73 6.35 2.58
C LEU A 120 -9.11 6.17 3.23
N LYS A 121 -10.15 6.82 2.69
CA LYS A 121 -11.52 6.63 3.15
C LYS A 121 -11.94 5.17 2.99
N LYS A 122 -11.63 4.54 1.85
CA LYS A 122 -11.91 3.11 1.61
C LYS A 122 -11.12 2.21 2.56
N LEU A 123 -9.84 2.50 2.80
CA LEU A 123 -9.00 1.73 3.72
C LEU A 123 -9.49 1.82 5.17
N SER A 124 -10.04 2.97 5.56
CA SER A 124 -10.57 3.14 6.92
C SER A 124 -11.75 2.21 7.27
N ALA A 125 -12.39 1.58 6.27
CA ALA A 125 -13.39 0.54 6.50
C ALA A 125 -12.78 -0.84 6.84
N VAL A 126 -11.48 -1.03 6.64
CA VAL A 126 -10.79 -2.32 6.85
C VAL A 126 -10.19 -2.38 8.25
N ARG A 127 -10.66 -3.30 9.09
CA ARG A 127 -10.05 -3.59 10.39
C ARG A 127 -8.71 -4.28 10.21
N ALA A 128 -7.71 -3.95 11.02
CA ALA A 128 -6.43 -4.64 11.01
C ALA A 128 -6.54 -6.05 11.60
N PRO A 129 -5.74 -7.02 11.13
CA PRO A 129 -5.65 -8.31 11.78
C PRO A 129 -4.93 -8.20 13.14
N GLY A 130 -5.26 -9.08 14.08
CA GLY A 130 -4.76 -9.02 15.46
C GLY A 130 -3.24 -9.13 15.60
N TRP A 131 -2.58 -9.83 14.67
CA TRP A 131 -1.12 -10.01 14.63
C TRP A 131 -0.37 -8.77 14.13
N LEU A 132 -1.05 -7.80 13.51
CA LEU A 132 -0.38 -6.62 12.96
C LEU A 132 -0.01 -5.65 14.10
N PRO A 133 1.28 -5.25 14.21
CA PRO A 133 1.71 -4.35 15.28
C PRO A 133 0.99 -3.00 15.22
N ALA A 134 0.65 -2.48 16.39
CA ALA A 134 0.04 -1.16 16.50
C ALA A 134 1.11 -0.05 16.44
N VAL A 135 0.81 1.05 15.76
CA VAL A 135 1.61 2.29 15.81
C VAL A 135 0.99 3.32 16.75
N CYS A 136 -0.32 3.25 16.95
CA CYS A 136 -1.08 4.08 17.87
C CYS A 136 -2.37 3.36 18.28
N VAL A 137 -3.14 3.95 19.20
CA VAL A 137 -4.44 3.42 19.60
C VAL A 137 -5.39 3.40 18.40
N GLY A 138 -6.03 2.24 18.17
CA GLY A 138 -7.00 2.02 17.10
C GLY A 138 -6.92 0.60 16.54
N SER A 139 -7.84 0.27 15.63
CA SER A 139 -8.00 -1.10 15.13
C SER A 139 -8.19 -1.18 13.61
N HIS A 140 -7.86 -0.13 12.88
CA HIS A 140 -7.91 -0.11 11.42
C HIS A 140 -6.56 -0.50 10.82
N LEU A 141 -6.61 -1.10 9.62
CA LEU A 141 -5.44 -1.34 8.81
C LEU A 141 -4.95 0.01 8.26
N LEU A 142 -3.65 0.29 8.43
CA LEU A 142 -3.01 1.49 7.93
C LEU A 142 -1.94 1.11 6.92
N HIS A 143 -1.82 1.87 5.84
CA HIS A 143 -0.75 1.73 4.86
C HIS A 143 0.56 2.35 5.37
N LEU A 144 0.50 3.59 5.85
CA LEU A 144 1.59 4.43 6.37
C LEU A 144 2.68 4.81 5.35
N ASP A 145 2.37 4.65 4.07
CA ASP A 145 3.25 5.05 2.95
C ASP A 145 2.44 5.21 1.65
N LEU A 146 1.20 5.69 1.77
CA LEU A 146 0.36 5.90 0.61
C LEU A 146 0.72 7.25 -0.02
N HIS A 147 1.30 7.22 -1.20
CA HIS A 147 1.69 8.39 -1.99
C HIS A 147 1.69 8.04 -3.50
N PRO A 148 1.82 9.01 -4.42
CA PRO A 148 1.62 8.77 -5.85
C PRO A 148 2.50 7.71 -6.52
N HIS A 149 3.65 7.34 -5.95
CA HIS A 149 4.45 6.23 -6.52
C HIS A 149 3.87 4.86 -6.16
N ASN A 150 3.16 4.75 -5.04
CA ASN A 150 2.60 3.50 -4.53
C ASN A 150 1.16 3.25 -5.00
N VAL A 151 0.69 4.01 -5.99
CA VAL A 151 -0.61 3.81 -6.64
C VAL A 151 -0.37 3.61 -8.14
N LEU A 152 -0.73 2.44 -8.67
CA LEU A 152 -0.73 2.16 -10.11
C LEU A 152 -2.13 2.37 -10.67
N LEU A 153 -2.21 3.02 -11.84
CA LEU A 153 -3.46 3.26 -12.56
C LEU A 153 -3.67 2.16 -13.60
N THR A 154 -4.37 1.08 -13.23
CA THR A 154 -4.65 -0.05 -14.12
C THR A 154 -5.97 0.14 -14.87
N GLY A 155 -6.18 -0.65 -15.92
CA GLY A 155 -7.38 -0.55 -16.78
C GLY A 155 -8.71 -0.80 -16.04
N ASP A 156 -8.66 -1.44 -14.87
CA ASP A 156 -9.81 -1.74 -14.02
C ASP A 156 -9.82 -0.95 -12.71
N GLY A 157 -8.96 0.08 -12.57
CA GLY A 157 -8.97 1.01 -11.46
C GLY A 157 -7.61 1.20 -10.78
N PRO A 158 -7.53 1.99 -9.71
CA PRO A 158 -6.28 2.17 -8.96
C PRO A 158 -5.91 0.88 -8.21
N ARG A 159 -4.61 0.57 -8.12
CA ARG A 159 -4.05 -0.49 -7.28
C ARG A 159 -2.97 0.07 -6.36
N VAL A 160 -3.05 -0.26 -5.09
CA VAL A 160 -2.12 0.22 -4.06
C VAL A 160 -1.09 -0.86 -3.76
N ILE A 161 0.18 -0.52 -3.94
CA ILE A 161 1.33 -1.39 -3.76
C ILE A 161 2.17 -0.96 -2.55
N ASP A 162 3.18 -1.77 -2.23
CA ASP A 162 4.17 -1.51 -1.17
C ASP A 162 3.60 -1.45 0.26
N TRP A 163 3.17 -2.60 0.75
CA TRP A 163 2.54 -2.73 2.07
C TRP A 163 3.55 -3.02 3.19
N ALA A 164 4.84 -2.87 2.93
CA ALA A 164 5.92 -3.17 3.86
C ALA A 164 5.82 -2.35 5.16
N THR A 165 5.25 -1.15 5.08
CA THR A 165 5.10 -0.18 6.17
C THR A 165 3.84 -0.37 7.01
N ALA A 166 2.91 -1.23 6.56
CA ALA A 166 1.58 -1.35 7.14
C ALA A 166 1.57 -1.70 8.64
N ARG A 167 0.63 -1.11 9.37
CA ARG A 167 0.44 -1.26 10.82
C ARG A 167 -1.04 -1.19 11.20
N ARG A 168 -1.34 -1.43 12.46
CA ARG A 168 -2.65 -1.18 13.08
C ARG A 168 -2.68 0.19 13.75
N GLY A 169 -3.81 0.89 13.70
CA GLY A 169 -4.02 2.09 14.50
C GLY A 169 -5.30 2.86 14.15
N ALA A 170 -5.32 4.15 14.47
CA ALA A 170 -6.37 5.08 14.06
C ALA A 170 -6.22 5.40 12.56
N SER A 171 -7.32 5.39 11.80
CA SER A 171 -7.29 5.68 10.36
C SER A 171 -6.77 7.09 10.04
N ALA A 172 -6.97 8.05 10.95
CA ALA A 172 -6.45 9.40 10.81
C ALA A 172 -4.90 9.46 10.84
N ALA A 173 -4.22 8.47 11.41
CA ALA A 173 -2.76 8.38 11.33
C ALA A 173 -2.27 8.11 9.91
N ASP A 174 -3.06 7.41 9.08
CA ASP A 174 -2.72 7.18 7.68
C ASP A 174 -2.88 8.46 6.84
N VAL A 175 -3.91 9.26 7.16
CA VAL A 175 -4.08 10.61 6.59
C VAL A 175 -2.89 11.49 6.94
N ALA A 176 -2.44 11.47 8.19
CA ALA A 176 -1.26 12.21 8.63
C ALA A 176 0.01 11.76 7.88
N ALA A 177 0.21 10.45 7.72
CA ALA A 177 1.37 9.91 6.98
C ALA A 177 1.36 10.34 5.51
N THR A 178 0.22 10.24 4.81
CA THR A 178 0.08 10.71 3.42
C THR A 178 0.24 12.23 3.30
N TRP A 179 -0.28 13.01 4.26
CA TRP A 179 -0.06 14.45 4.30
C TRP A 179 1.43 14.76 4.36
N LEU A 180 2.17 14.20 5.31
CA LEU A 180 3.61 14.38 5.42
C LEU A 180 4.29 14.04 4.08
N ALA A 181 4.03 12.85 3.52
CA ALA A 181 4.66 12.41 2.27
C ALA A 181 4.39 13.36 1.09
N LEU A 182 3.17 13.88 0.94
CA LEU A 182 2.84 14.84 -0.12
C LEU A 182 3.48 16.21 0.09
N ALA A 183 3.61 16.66 1.34
CA ALA A 183 4.15 17.97 1.66
C ALA A 183 5.68 18.00 1.68
N SER A 184 6.34 16.91 2.11
CA SER A 184 7.79 16.81 2.25
C SER A 184 8.48 16.10 1.09
N GLY A 185 7.73 15.40 0.24
CA GLY A 185 8.27 14.66 -0.89
C GLY A 185 9.11 15.54 -1.83
N HIS A 186 10.33 15.10 -2.12
CA HIS A 186 11.19 15.76 -3.08
C HIS A 186 10.62 15.59 -4.49
N VAL A 187 10.40 16.71 -5.18
CA VAL A 187 9.93 16.74 -6.57
C VAL A 187 10.80 17.69 -7.37
N ASP A 188 10.90 17.43 -8.68
CA ASP A 188 11.51 18.37 -9.62
C ASP A 188 10.91 19.78 -9.40
N PRO A 189 11.72 20.86 -9.38
CA PRO A 189 11.26 22.23 -9.33
C PRO A 189 10.05 22.55 -10.22
N ALA A 190 9.99 21.99 -11.43
CA ALA A 190 8.91 22.16 -12.38
C ALA A 190 7.58 21.53 -11.92
N LEU A 191 7.64 20.52 -11.04
CA LEU A 191 6.47 19.79 -10.52
C LEU A 191 5.96 20.33 -9.18
N ARG A 192 6.62 21.33 -8.57
CA ARG A 192 6.20 21.88 -7.26
C ARG A 192 4.76 22.38 -7.25
N ARG A 193 4.34 23.13 -8.26
CA ARG A 193 2.95 23.61 -8.36
C ARG A 193 1.96 22.45 -8.45
N SER A 194 2.31 21.39 -9.18
CA SER A 194 1.49 20.18 -9.25
C SER A 194 1.37 19.52 -7.88
N ARG A 195 2.49 19.30 -7.18
CA ARG A 195 2.48 18.77 -5.81
C ARG A 195 1.58 19.60 -4.89
N ASP A 196 1.69 20.93 -4.93
CA ASP A 196 0.90 21.82 -4.06
C ASP A 196 -0.60 21.75 -4.37
N LEU A 197 -0.98 21.69 -5.66
CA LEU A 197 -2.37 21.49 -6.08
C LEU A 197 -2.92 20.12 -5.68
N MET A 198 -2.08 19.07 -5.74
CA MET A 198 -2.45 17.73 -5.28
C MET A 198 -2.68 17.72 -3.78
N LEU A 199 -1.74 18.27 -3.02
CA LEU A 199 -1.82 18.37 -1.56
C LEU A 199 -3.06 19.15 -1.14
N ALA A 200 -3.33 20.31 -1.76
CA ALA A 200 -4.52 21.10 -1.48
C ALA A 200 -5.82 20.31 -1.71
N ALA A 201 -5.92 19.61 -2.85
CA ALA A 201 -7.09 18.80 -3.18
C ALA A 201 -7.25 17.56 -2.28
N PHE A 202 -6.15 16.95 -1.85
CA PHE A 202 -6.15 15.87 -0.86
C PHE A 202 -6.66 16.37 0.48
N LEU A 203 -6.08 17.47 0.98
CA LEU A 203 -6.39 18.03 2.28
C LEU A 203 -7.83 18.59 2.36
N ASP A 204 -8.42 19.01 1.24
CA ASP A 204 -9.83 19.42 1.14
C ASP A 204 -10.83 18.25 1.34
N ARG A 205 -10.37 17.00 1.15
CA ARG A 205 -11.21 15.80 1.18
C ARG A 205 -11.09 14.96 2.45
N VAL A 206 -10.18 15.33 3.35
CA VAL A 206 -9.88 14.57 4.58
C VAL A 206 -10.14 15.40 5.82
N ASP A 207 -10.36 14.72 6.95
CA ASP A 207 -10.45 15.36 8.25
C ASP A 207 -9.04 15.71 8.77
N ARG A 208 -8.62 16.95 8.52
CA ARG A 208 -7.30 17.45 8.94
C ARG A 208 -7.17 17.53 10.45
N GLU A 209 -8.25 17.87 11.15
CA GLU A 209 -8.23 18.02 12.60
C GLU A 209 -8.10 16.67 13.30
N ALA A 210 -8.74 15.62 12.76
CA ALA A 210 -8.50 14.26 13.24
C ALA A 210 -7.08 13.76 12.94
N ALA A 211 -6.47 14.18 11.82
CA ALA A 211 -5.13 13.76 11.44
C ALA A 211 -4.01 14.47 12.23
N ARG A 212 -4.22 15.74 12.59
CA ARG A 212 -3.22 16.63 13.21
C ARG A 212 -2.52 16.03 14.44
N PRO A 213 -3.21 15.39 15.41
CA PRO A 213 -2.54 14.77 16.57
C PRO A 213 -1.58 13.64 16.22
N HIS A 214 -1.67 13.08 15.00
CA HIS A 214 -0.81 12.00 14.54
C HIS A 214 0.42 12.48 13.76
N LEU A 215 0.51 13.77 13.39
CA LEU A 215 1.62 14.28 12.58
C LEU A 215 2.98 14.04 13.24
N THR A 216 3.12 14.33 14.54
CA THR A 216 4.40 14.16 15.25
C THR A 216 4.87 12.70 15.28
N VAL A 217 3.98 11.77 15.65
CA VAL A 217 4.34 10.34 15.70
C VAL A 217 4.64 9.76 14.31
N MET A 218 3.96 10.25 13.26
CA MET A 218 4.26 9.84 11.88
C MET A 218 5.59 10.43 11.39
N ALA A 219 5.90 11.68 11.77
CA ALA A 219 7.18 12.31 11.50
C ALA A 219 8.33 11.56 12.19
N ASP A 220 8.21 11.25 13.47
CA ASP A 220 9.22 10.47 14.21
C ASP A 220 9.49 9.12 13.55
N ARG A 221 8.41 8.42 13.16
CA ARG A 221 8.54 7.16 12.42
C ARG A 221 9.29 7.36 11.12
N ARG A 222 8.99 8.42 10.35
CA ARG A 222 9.68 8.71 9.09
C ARG A 222 11.15 9.03 9.33
N ARG A 223 11.51 9.77 10.38
CA ARG A 223 12.92 10.05 10.73
C ARG A 223 13.74 8.79 11.02
N THR A 224 13.11 7.76 11.58
CA THR A 224 13.77 6.47 11.87
C THR A 224 13.73 5.50 10.69
N ASP A 225 13.10 5.87 9.58
CA ASP A 225 13.08 5.04 8.38
C ASP A 225 14.47 5.04 7.73
N ARG A 226 15.01 3.85 7.47
CA ARG A 226 16.30 3.68 6.79
C ARG A 226 16.36 4.37 5.42
N ASN A 227 15.20 4.62 4.83
CA ASN A 227 15.04 5.22 3.50
C ASN A 227 14.73 6.72 3.55
N ALA A 228 14.67 7.34 4.73
CA ALA A 228 14.41 8.78 4.83
C ALA A 228 15.62 9.59 4.36
N ASP A 229 15.35 10.63 3.57
CA ASP A 229 16.34 11.63 3.18
C ASP A 229 16.39 12.78 4.20
N ASN A 230 17.57 13.35 4.41
CA ASN A 230 17.78 14.52 5.27
C ASN A 230 16.95 15.72 4.78
N ALA A 231 16.82 15.89 3.46
CA ALA A 231 16.03 16.98 2.90
C ALA A 231 14.52 16.79 3.14
N GLU A 232 14.03 15.54 3.06
CA GLU A 232 12.65 15.19 3.39
C GLU A 232 12.38 15.44 4.88
N THR A 233 13.28 14.99 5.75
CA THR A 233 13.18 15.18 7.20
C THR A 233 13.11 16.66 7.57
N ALA A 234 14.00 17.48 7.00
CA ALA A 234 13.98 18.93 7.23
C ALA A 234 12.70 19.61 6.69
N ALA A 235 12.09 19.07 5.62
CA ALA A 235 10.81 19.57 5.13
C ALA A 235 9.64 19.19 6.06
N ILE A 236 9.66 17.99 6.63
CA ILE A 236 8.71 17.57 7.67
C ILE A 236 8.81 18.49 8.89
N ASP A 237 10.03 18.82 9.34
CA ASP A 237 10.24 19.70 10.49
C ASP A 237 9.64 21.10 10.26
N ARG A 238 9.84 21.66 9.06
CA ARG A 238 9.23 22.95 8.68
C ARG A 238 7.70 22.91 8.68
N LEU A 239 7.12 21.82 8.19
CA LEU A 239 5.66 21.64 8.18
C LEU A 239 5.10 21.56 9.61
N LEU A 240 5.74 20.78 10.49
CA LEU A 240 5.31 20.68 11.89
C LEU A 240 5.35 22.06 12.59
N ALA A 241 6.40 22.83 12.34
CA ALA A 241 6.51 24.18 12.88
C ALA A 241 5.39 25.11 12.39
N SER A 242 5.01 25.07 11.11
CA SER A 242 3.91 25.89 10.58
C SER A 242 2.54 25.48 11.13
N GLU A 243 2.30 24.19 11.32
CA GLU A 243 1.04 23.69 11.90
C GLU A 243 0.91 24.07 13.39
N HIS A 244 2.03 24.11 14.13
CA HIS A 244 2.05 24.59 15.53
C HIS A 244 1.73 26.09 15.62
N ILE A 245 2.35 26.92 14.76
CA ILE A 245 2.07 28.37 14.73
C ILE A 245 0.59 28.64 14.43
N THR A 246 0.02 27.93 13.45
CA THR A 246 -1.39 28.08 13.08
C THR A 246 -2.34 27.74 14.24
N LEU A 247 -2.01 26.73 15.05
CA LEU A 247 -2.78 26.39 16.25
C LEU A 247 -2.69 27.50 17.31
N GLU A 248 -1.49 28.02 17.58
CA GLU A 248 -1.30 29.10 18.55
C GLU A 248 -2.07 30.35 18.12
N GLU A 249 -2.02 30.75 16.86
CA GLU A 249 -2.79 31.88 16.32
C GLU A 249 -4.30 31.64 16.40
N ALA A 250 -4.79 30.43 16.10
CA ALA A 250 -6.23 30.10 16.19
C ALA A 250 -6.77 30.04 17.63
N VAL A 251 -5.91 29.72 18.60
CA VAL A 251 -6.23 29.73 20.04
C VAL A 251 -6.23 31.17 20.58
N HIS A 252 -5.30 32.02 20.14
CA HIS A 252 -5.16 33.40 20.63
C HIS A 252 -5.98 34.44 19.84
N GLY A 253 -6.45 34.13 18.64
CA GLY A 253 -7.21 35.02 17.75
C GLY A 253 -8.73 35.10 17.99
N ARG A 254 -9.25 34.57 19.11
CA ARG A 254 -10.68 34.63 19.47
C ARG A 254 -11.02 35.66 20.58
N SER A 255 -10.18 36.68 20.72
CA SER A 255 -10.44 37.84 21.58
C SER A 255 -10.36 39.14 20.78
N THR A 256 -11.39 39.42 19.97
CA THR A 256 -11.79 40.78 19.57
C THR A 256 -13.28 40.83 19.36
#